data_AF-A0A8R1Y1V2-F1
#
_entry.id   AF-A0A8R1Y1V2-F1
#
_cell.length_a   1.000
_cell.length_b   1.000
_cell.length_c   1.000
_cell.angle_alpha   90.00
_cell.angle_beta   90.00
_cell.angle_gamma   90.00
#
_symmetry.space_group_name_H-M   'P 1'
#
loop_
_entity.id
_entity.type
_entity.pdbx_description
1 polymer ?
#
loop_
_entity_poly.entity_id
_entity_poly.type
_entity_poly.pdbx_seq_one_letter_code
_entity_poly.pdbx_strand_id
1 'polypeptide(L)'
;MTENTKVEILLKAVGDTPILKQNKWTVDEKKTVAELSIFLRNYMKLNDSDSLLLFINQCFAPSPDQTVRNLKDCFAPGDSKLVINYSKTQAWG
;
A
#
# COMPACT_ATOMS: atom_id res chain seq x y z
N MET A 1 23.30 -3.72 15.25
CA MET A 1 22.46 -2.78 14.49
C MET A 1 21.04 -3.27 14.63
N THR A 2 20.16 -2.52 15.28
CA THR A 2 18.73 -2.86 15.32
C THR A 2 18.19 -2.63 13.92
N GLU A 3 18.01 -3.72 13.15
CA GLU A 3 17.31 -3.64 11.86
C GLU A 3 15.98 -2.92 12.09
N ASN A 4 15.73 -1.88 11.31
CA ASN A 4 14.55 -1.06 11.45
C ASN A 4 13.37 -1.89 10.91
N THR A 5 12.72 -2.66 11.79
CA THR A 5 11.70 -3.66 11.48
C THR A 5 10.39 -3.10 10.94
N LYS A 6 10.38 -1.81 10.58
CA LYS A 6 9.21 -1.11 10.08
C LYS A 6 9.54 -0.26 8.86
N VAL A 7 8.57 -0.21 7.97
CA VAL A 7 8.61 0.61 6.76
C VAL A 7 7.59 1.73 6.89
N GLU A 8 8.00 2.95 6.57
CA GLU A 8 7.08 4.07 6.40
C GLU A 8 6.39 3.95 5.04
N ILE A 9 5.06 4.02 5.01
CA ILE A 9 4.26 4.03 3.80
C ILE A 9 3.47 5.33 3.68
N LEU A 10 3.30 5.80 2.45
CA LEU A 10 2.43 6.91 2.08
C LEU A 10 1.36 6.43 1.10
N LEU A 11 0.11 6.45 1.55
CA LEU A 11 -1.05 6.06 0.77
C LEU A 11 -1.58 7.24 -0.04
N LYS A 12 -1.83 7.05 -1.33
CA LYS A 12 -2.41 8.09 -2.20
C LYS A 12 -3.65 7.56 -2.92
N ALA A 13 -4.78 8.25 -2.74
CA ALA A 13 -6.00 7.94 -3.47
C ALA A 13 -5.80 8.17 -4.98
N VAL A 14 -6.52 7.40 -5.79
CA VAL A 14 -6.53 7.52 -7.24
C VAL A 14 -7.96 7.72 -7.73
N GLY A 15 -8.14 8.65 -8.68
CA GLY A 15 -9.45 8.99 -9.23
C GLY A 15 -10.43 9.44 -8.14
N ASP A 16 -11.66 8.93 -8.21
CA ASP A 16 -12.75 9.27 -7.30
C ASP A 16 -12.75 8.41 -6.01
N THR A 17 -11.64 7.72 -5.73
CA THR A 17 -11.51 6.91 -4.52
C THR A 17 -11.45 7.80 -3.27
N PRO A 18 -12.20 7.48 -2.18
CA PRO A 18 -12.18 8.30 -0.96
C PRO A 18 -10.76 8.52 -0.39
N ILE A 19 -10.45 9.77 -0.06
CA ILE A 19 -9.16 10.16 0.51
C ILE A 19 -9.11 9.81 1.99
N LEU A 20 -8.10 9.04 2.39
CA LEU A 20 -7.84 8.73 3.80
C LEU A 20 -7.36 9.99 4.53
N LYS A 21 -7.97 10.30 5.68
CA LYS A 21 -7.52 11.40 6.55
C LYS A 21 -6.10 11.16 7.08
N GLN A 22 -5.82 9.93 7.49
CA GLN A 22 -4.47 9.49 7.86
C GLN A 22 -3.92 8.62 6.74
N ASN A 23 -3.00 9.18 5.96
CA ASN A 23 -2.43 8.51 4.79
C ASN A 23 -0.97 8.09 4.97
N LYS A 24 -0.32 8.52 6.07
CA LYS A 24 1.04 8.15 6.43
C LYS A 24 1.01 7.14 7.57
N TRP A 25 1.68 6.01 7.39
CA TRP A 25 1.68 4.89 8.34
C TRP A 25 3.08 4.29 8.46
N THR A 26 3.32 3.65 9.59
CA THR A 26 4.52 2.84 9.82
C THR A 26 4.07 1.41 10.03
N VAL A 27 4.49 0.51 9.14
CA VAL A 27 4.00 -0.86 9.02
C VAL A 27 5.14 -1.84 9.28
N ASP A 28 4.84 -2.98 9.91
CA ASP A 28 5.81 -4.07 10.04
C ASP A 28 6.33 -4.47 8.66
N GLU A 29 7.65 -4.57 8.53
CA GLU A 29 8.30 -4.80 7.24
C GLU A 29 7.92 -6.13 6.58
N LYS A 30 7.46 -7.12 7.38
CA LYS A 30 7.07 -8.46 6.93
C LYS A 30 5.62 -8.54 6.50
N LYS A 31 4.81 -7.52 6.76
CA LYS A 31 3.43 -7.44 6.28
C LYS A 31 3.39 -7.59 4.78
N THR A 32 2.43 -8.38 4.32
CA THR A 32 2.19 -8.59 2.89
C THR A 32 1.23 -7.53 2.32
N VAL A 33 1.21 -7.41 0.99
CA VAL A 33 0.22 -6.59 0.26
C VAL A 33 -1.21 -7.05 0.57
N ALA A 34 -1.45 -8.37 0.67
CA ALA A 34 -2.75 -8.93 1.02
C ALA A 34 -3.22 -8.43 2.41
N GLU A 35 -2.36 -8.52 3.42
CA GLU A 35 -2.68 -8.03 4.76
C GLU A 35 -2.89 -6.52 4.80
N LEU A 36 -2.10 -5.76 4.03
CA LEU A 36 -2.27 -4.31 3.92
C LEU A 36 -3.62 -3.98 3.26
N SER A 37 -4.00 -4.71 2.21
CA SER A 37 -5.30 -4.54 1.55
C SER A 37 -6.45 -4.83 2.52
N ILE A 38 -6.40 -5.94 3.26
CA ILE A 38 -7.41 -6.26 4.30
C ILE A 38 -7.50 -5.14 5.35
N PHE A 39 -6.36 -4.66 5.84
CA PHE A 39 -6.30 -3.56 6.80
C PHE A 39 -6.99 -2.30 6.24
N LEU A 40 -6.67 -1.90 5.01
CA LEU A 40 -7.25 -0.72 4.39
C LEU A 40 -8.74 -0.87 4.13
N ARG A 41 -9.19 -2.05 3.67
CA ARG A 41 -10.61 -2.36 3.48
C ARG A 41 -11.39 -2.20 4.79
N ASN A 42 -10.87 -2.77 5.88
CA ASN A 42 -11.48 -2.65 7.20
C ASN A 42 -11.48 -1.21 7.72
N TYR A 43 -10.35 -0.50 7.56
CA TYR A 43 -10.20 0.89 7.98
C TYR A 43 -11.17 1.83 7.23
N MET A 44 -11.35 1.59 5.92
CA MET A 44 -12.27 2.34 5.06
C MET A 44 -13.72 1.88 5.16
N LYS A 45 -14.01 0.79 5.91
CA LYS A 45 -15.33 0.17 6.01
C LYS A 45 -15.92 -0.20 4.64
N LEU A 46 -15.09 -0.77 3.78
CA LEU A 46 -15.53 -1.26 2.47
C LEU A 46 -16.32 -2.57 2.61
N ASN A 47 -17.40 -2.71 1.85
CA ASN A 47 -18.17 -3.95 1.79
C ASN A 47 -17.39 -5.03 1.04
N ASP A 48 -17.80 -6.29 1.15
CA ASP A 48 -17.13 -7.40 0.43
C ASP A 48 -17.22 -7.26 -1.09
N SER A 49 -18.27 -6.60 -1.59
CA SER A 49 -18.47 -6.33 -3.01
C SER A 49 -17.67 -5.15 -3.55
N ASP A 50 -17.11 -4.29 -2.68
CA ASP A 50 -16.24 -3.21 -3.14
C ASP A 50 -14.93 -3.79 -3.69
N SER A 51 -14.28 -3.11 -4.61
CA SER A 51 -12.91 -3.41 -5.01
C SER A 51 -11.93 -2.45 -4.34
N LEU A 52 -10.73 -2.93 -4.03
CA LEU A 52 -9.60 -2.10 -3.60
C LEU A 52 -8.32 -2.68 -4.18
N LEU A 53 -7.69 -1.90 -5.05
CA LEU A 53 -6.46 -2.24 -5.75
C LEU A 53 -5.35 -1.33 -5.26
N LEU A 54 -4.17 -1.91 -5.06
CA LEU A 54 -2.97 -1.20 -4.64
C LEU A 54 -1.97 -1.20 -5.79
N PHE A 55 -1.29 -0.07 -5.99
CA PHE A 55 -0.34 0.13 -7.07
C PHE A 55 0.95 0.75 -6.55
N ILE A 56 2.07 0.30 -7.11
CA ILE A 56 3.41 0.84 -6.85
C ILE A 56 3.86 1.65 -8.04
N ASN A 57 4.50 2.80 -7.77
CA ASN A 57 5.04 3.72 -8.77
C ASN A 57 4.05 4.15 -9.86
N GLN A 58 2.74 4.17 -9.55
CA GLN A 58 1.68 4.50 -10.51
C GLN A 58 1.78 3.67 -11.80
N CYS A 59 2.12 2.38 -11.66
CA CYS A 59 2.47 1.52 -12.79
C CYS A 59 1.82 0.15 -12.69
N PHE A 60 2.08 -0.61 -11.63
CA PHE A 60 1.64 -2.01 -11.54
C PHE A 60 1.04 -2.33 -10.17
N ALA A 61 0.19 -3.36 -10.14
CA ALA A 61 -0.32 -3.95 -8.90
C ALA A 61 0.64 -5.06 -8.42
N PRO A 62 1.25 -4.94 -7.24
CA PRO A 62 2.16 -5.95 -6.71
C PRO A 62 1.42 -7.25 -6.36
N SER A 63 2.17 -8.36 -6.34
CA SER A 63 1.59 -9.65 -5.97
C SER A 63 1.15 -9.64 -4.48
N PRO A 64 0.01 -10.25 -4.12
CA PRO A 64 -0.52 -10.19 -2.76
C PRO A 64 0.41 -10.73 -1.67
N ASP A 65 1.34 -11.62 -2.02
CA ASP A 65 2.33 -12.25 -1.15
C ASP A 65 3.62 -11.43 -0.97
N GLN A 66 3.84 -10.38 -1.77
CA GLN A 66 4.99 -9.50 -1.62
C GLN A 66 4.94 -8.75 -0.29
N THR A 67 6.08 -8.69 0.41
CA THR A 67 6.21 -7.95 1.65
C THR A 67 6.45 -6.46 1.40
N VAL A 68 6.03 -5.62 2.34
CA VAL A 68 6.28 -4.17 2.28
C VAL A 68 7.78 -3.87 2.24
N ARG A 69 8.62 -4.65 2.94
CA ARG A 69 10.09 -4.55 2.84
C ARG A 69 10.58 -4.72 1.41
N ASN A 70 10.20 -5.82 0.77
CA ASN A 70 10.63 -6.14 -0.58
C ASN A 70 10.22 -5.02 -1.55
N LEU A 71 8.98 -4.54 -1.45
CA LEU A 71 8.50 -3.44 -2.27
C LEU A 71 9.29 -2.14 -2.04
N LYS A 72 9.60 -1.79 -0.79
CA LYS A 72 10.38 -0.60 -0.47
C LYS A 72 11.82 -0.71 -0.99
N ASP A 73 12.45 -1.86 -0.83
CA ASP A 73 13.84 -2.04 -1.27
C ASP A 73 13.97 -2.06 -2.79
N CYS A 74 13.00 -2.62 -3.51
CA CYS A 74 13.03 -2.67 -4.98
C CYS A 74 12.56 -1.37 -5.66
N PHE A 75 11.53 -0.72 -5.12
CA PHE A 75 10.82 0.36 -5.84
C PHE A 75 10.98 1.75 -5.20
N ALA A 76 11.64 1.82 -4.04
CA ALA A 76 11.92 3.05 -3.30
C ALA A 76 13.33 3.02 -2.64
N PRO A 77 14.42 2.58 -3.33
CA PRO A 77 15.72 2.31 -2.71
C PRO A 77 16.40 3.53 -2.09
N GLY A 78 16.09 4.74 -2.57
CA GLY A 78 16.62 6.01 -2.04
C GLY A 78 15.62 6.81 -1.21
N ASP A 79 14.38 6.35 -1.09
CA ASP A 79 13.33 7.09 -0.42
C ASP A 79 13.16 6.65 1.03
N SER A 80 12.76 7.59 1.89
CA SER A 80 12.46 7.30 3.30
C SER A 80 11.18 6.49 3.50
N LYS A 81 10.37 6.32 2.44
CA LYS A 81 9.03 5.71 2.50
C LYS A 81 8.65 5.08 1.17
N LEU A 82 7.78 4.08 1.23
CA LEU A 82 7.13 3.49 0.07
C LEU A 82 5.83 4.24 -0.24
N VAL A 83 5.68 4.73 -1.47
CA VAL A 83 4.40 5.30 -1.94
C VAL A 83 3.53 4.18 -2.51
N ILE A 84 2.31 4.08 -2.01
CA ILE A 84 1.32 3.10 -2.48
C ILE A 84 0.08 3.88 -2.91
N ASN A 85 -0.28 3.75 -4.18
CA ASN A 85 -1.50 4.30 -4.72
C ASN A 85 -2.64 3.30 -4.51
N TYR A 86 -3.81 3.75 -4.06
CA TYR A 86 -4.98 2.89 -3.87
C TYR A 86 -6.17 3.40 -4.66
N SER A 87 -6.93 2.46 -5.23
CA SER A 87 -8.04 2.75 -6.13
C SER A 87 -9.17 1.74 -5.96
N LYS A 88 -10.42 2.18 -6.10
CA LYS A 88 -11.55 1.24 -6.23
C LYS A 88 -11.58 0.55 -7.59
N THR A 89 -11.03 1.15 -8.64
CA THR A 89 -11.04 0.60 -10.01
C THR A 89 -9.62 0.36 -10.52
N GLN A 90 -9.47 -0.42 -11.60
CA GLN A 90 -8.17 -0.56 -12.26
C GLN A 90 -7.71 0.82 -12.73
N ALA A 91 -6.52 1.24 -12.31
CA ALA A 91 -5.96 2.55 -12.65
C ALA A 91 -4.74 2.45 -13.59
N TRP A 92 -3.92 1.42 -13.42
CA TRP A 92 -2.75 1.14 -14.25
C TRP A 92 -2.65 -0.37 -14.50
N GLY A 93 -1.97 -0.81 -15.55
CA GLY A 93 -1.83 -2.21 -15.93
C GLY A 93 -0.54 -2.46 -16.68
#